data_AF-A0A9W7GFL1-F1
#
_entry.id   AF-A0A9W7GFL1-F1
#
_cell.length_a   1.000
_cell.length_b   1.000
_cell.length_c   1.000
_cell.angle_alpha   90.00
_cell.angle_beta   90.00
_cell.angle_gamma   90.00
#
_symmetry.space_group_name_H-M   'P 1'
#
loop_
_entity.id
_entity.type
_entity.pdbx_description
1 polymer ?
#
loop_
_entity_poly.entity_id
_entity_poly.type
_entity_poly.pdbx_seq_one_letter_code
_entity_poly.pdbx_strand_id
1 'polypeptide(L)'
;MALFLDNMDEMTALIDDFSYELMSKYRTTEWSGKRCLEELDAFLLDDIGVEPDCTSQWQFVSGMDDSWWYEQTDEDKATKIHPYDSDCAAAPQEPEEFPGACAMADAGLLGIIDQAAHLRGIEYGNWSNQCLGGPRPDDDISFFDNLELTELQERASARGLSSEGNASDLIKRLKSAICEGVGKVYGDMKVPQLRENCTIRGLDARGRKNDLVVRLMDDLIERLE
;
A
#
# COMPACT_ATOMS: atom_id res chain seq x y z
N MET A 1 8.33 -29.11 -17.56
CA MET A 1 8.79 -28.00 -16.70
C MET A 1 9.23 -26.79 -17.52
N ALA A 2 9.94 -26.95 -18.64
CA ALA A 2 10.26 -25.81 -19.54
C ALA A 2 9.01 -25.15 -20.18
N LEU A 3 8.01 -25.92 -20.61
CA LEU A 3 6.76 -25.39 -21.20
C LEU A 3 5.83 -24.68 -20.19
N PHE A 4 6.12 -24.74 -18.88
CA PHE A 4 5.30 -24.08 -17.86
C PHE A 4 5.81 -22.67 -17.55
N LEU A 5 7.10 -22.41 -17.77
CA LEU A 5 7.71 -21.11 -17.47
C LEU A 5 7.46 -20.09 -18.59
N ASP A 6 7.44 -20.52 -19.86
CA ASP A 6 7.15 -19.62 -20.99
C ASP A 6 5.72 -19.05 -20.93
N ASN A 7 4.80 -19.71 -20.21
CA ASN A 7 3.40 -19.28 -20.07
C ASN A 7 3.18 -18.33 -18.87
N MET A 8 4.15 -18.22 -17.95
CA MET A 8 4.03 -17.37 -16.75
C MET A 8 4.23 -15.89 -17.08
N ASP A 9 5.13 -15.56 -18.01
CA ASP A 9 5.35 -14.18 -18.45
C ASP A 9 4.12 -13.64 -19.21
N GLU A 10 3.50 -14.49 -20.03
CA GLU A 10 2.28 -14.15 -20.76
C GLU A 10 1.07 -13.98 -19.82
N MET A 11 0.92 -14.86 -18.81
CA MET A 11 -0.10 -14.68 -17.78
C MET A 11 0.13 -13.44 -16.92
N THR A 12 1.38 -13.09 -16.61
CA THR A 12 1.69 -11.90 -15.81
C THR A 12 1.31 -10.63 -16.56
N ALA A 13 1.66 -10.55 -17.86
CA ALA A 13 1.26 -9.43 -18.72
C ALA A 13 -0.28 -9.30 -18.82
N LEU A 14 -0.98 -10.43 -18.96
CA LEU A 14 -2.45 -10.45 -18.99
C LEU A 14 -3.07 -9.93 -17.69
N ILE A 15 -2.53 -10.33 -16.53
CA ILE A 15 -2.99 -9.89 -15.21
C ILE A 15 -2.70 -8.40 -15.00
N ASP A 16 -1.54 -7.90 -15.43
CA ASP A 16 -1.17 -6.49 -15.30
C ASP A 16 -2.08 -5.59 -16.14
N ASP A 17 -2.35 -5.97 -17.40
CA ASP A 17 -3.25 -5.25 -18.30
C ASP A 17 -4.68 -5.23 -17.75
N PHE A 18 -5.18 -6.38 -17.27
CA PHE A 18 -6.50 -6.49 -16.68
C PHE A 18 -6.62 -5.68 -15.38
N SER A 19 -5.61 -5.73 -14.51
CA SER A 19 -5.55 -4.96 -13.26
C SER A 19 -5.56 -3.46 -13.53
N TYR A 20 -4.86 -3.01 -14.57
CA TYR A 20 -4.85 -1.60 -14.98
C TYR A 20 -6.23 -1.14 -15.46
N GLU A 21 -6.91 -1.93 -16.30
CA GLU A 21 -8.26 -1.61 -16.79
C GLU A 21 -9.27 -1.53 -15.64
N LEU A 22 -9.22 -2.49 -14.71
CA LEU A 22 -10.11 -2.58 -13.57
C LEU A 22 -9.93 -1.40 -12.61
N MET A 23 -8.67 -1.04 -12.32
CA MET A 23 -8.36 0.13 -11.50
C MET A 23 -8.70 1.45 -12.19
N SER A 24 -8.58 1.52 -13.52
CA SER A 24 -9.00 2.69 -14.31
C SER A 24 -10.50 2.92 -14.22
N LYS A 25 -11.32 1.86 -14.43
CA LYS A 25 -12.79 1.93 -14.35
C LYS A 25 -13.30 2.15 -12.92
N TYR A 26 -12.60 1.66 -11.91
CA TYR A 26 -12.89 1.97 -10.51
C TYR A 26 -12.65 3.46 -10.19
N ARG A 27 -11.50 4.00 -10.63
CA ARG A 27 -11.15 5.42 -10.41
C ARG A 27 -12.09 6.39 -11.11
N THR A 28 -12.64 6.02 -12.27
CA THR A 28 -13.62 6.84 -12.99
C THR A 28 -15.03 6.75 -12.37
N THR A 29 -15.22 6.03 -11.25
CA THR A 29 -16.52 5.70 -10.63
C THR A 29 -17.50 4.97 -11.55
N GLU A 30 -17.01 4.47 -12.69
CA GLU A 30 -17.82 3.77 -13.66
C GLU A 30 -18.30 2.44 -13.06
N TRP A 31 -17.45 1.81 -12.25
CA TRP A 31 -17.71 0.54 -11.59
C TRP A 31 -17.76 0.68 -10.07
N SER A 32 -18.72 -0.01 -9.45
CA SER A 32 -18.70 -0.23 -7.99
C SER A 32 -17.66 -1.30 -7.64
N GLY A 33 -17.16 -1.30 -6.40
CA GLY A 33 -16.24 -2.34 -5.94
C GLY A 33 -16.79 -3.77 -6.14
N LYS A 34 -18.12 -3.95 -6.01
CA LYS A 34 -18.78 -5.22 -6.31
C LYS A 34 -18.64 -5.62 -7.79
N ARG A 35 -18.85 -4.69 -8.72
CA ARG A 35 -18.70 -4.97 -10.16
C ARG A 35 -17.25 -5.27 -10.53
N CYS A 36 -16.29 -4.60 -9.90
CA CYS A 36 -14.87 -4.91 -10.05
C CYS A 36 -14.56 -6.36 -9.65
N LEU A 37 -15.12 -6.85 -8.54
CA LEU A 37 -14.92 -8.23 -8.10
C LEU A 37 -15.59 -9.24 -9.06
N GLU A 38 -16.82 -8.98 -9.51
CA GLU A 38 -17.52 -9.86 -10.46
C GLU A 38 -16.76 -10.00 -11.80
N GLU A 39 -16.15 -8.92 -12.29
CA GLU A 39 -15.37 -8.93 -13.52
C GLU A 39 -13.99 -9.61 -13.31
N LEU A 40 -13.37 -9.45 -12.14
CA LEU A 40 -12.14 -10.17 -11.79
C LEU A 40 -12.37 -11.68 -11.69
N ASP A 41 -13.47 -12.09 -11.07
CA ASP A 41 -13.86 -13.50 -10.99
C ASP A 41 -14.13 -14.08 -12.38
N ALA A 42 -14.82 -13.34 -13.25
CA ALA A 42 -15.05 -13.74 -14.64
C ALA A 42 -13.73 -13.91 -15.41
N PHE A 43 -12.80 -12.97 -15.28
CA PHE A 43 -11.49 -13.05 -15.93
C PHE A 43 -10.63 -14.23 -15.44
N LEU A 44 -10.58 -14.46 -14.12
CA LEU A 44 -9.85 -15.59 -13.55
C LEU A 44 -10.41 -16.94 -14.05
N LEU A 45 -11.73 -17.03 -14.17
CA LEU A 45 -12.41 -18.25 -14.61
C LEU A 45 -12.29 -18.47 -16.13
N ASP A 46 -12.61 -17.46 -16.93
CA ASP A 46 -12.74 -17.60 -18.39
C ASP A 46 -11.38 -17.55 -19.10
N ASP A 47 -10.46 -16.67 -18.68
CA ASP A 47 -9.21 -16.43 -19.39
C ASP A 47 -8.02 -17.21 -18.79
N ILE A 48 -8.00 -17.38 -17.46
CA ILE A 48 -6.90 -18.08 -16.78
C ILE A 48 -7.28 -19.55 -16.48
N GLY A 49 -8.57 -19.90 -16.50
CA GLY A 49 -9.04 -21.24 -16.18
C GLY A 49 -8.82 -21.61 -14.71
N VAL A 50 -8.66 -20.61 -13.85
CA VAL A 50 -8.59 -20.78 -12.40
C VAL A 50 -10.01 -20.75 -11.91
N GLU A 51 -10.57 -21.93 -11.64
CA GLU A 51 -11.77 -22.01 -10.81
C GLU A 51 -11.42 -21.40 -9.44
N PRO A 52 -12.13 -20.36 -8.97
CA PRO A 52 -11.93 -19.88 -7.62
C PRO A 52 -12.26 -21.05 -6.69
N ASP A 53 -11.25 -21.56 -5.98
CA ASP A 53 -11.43 -22.65 -5.03
C ASP A 53 -12.57 -22.26 -4.08
N CYS A 54 -13.65 -23.04 -4.09
CA CYS A 54 -14.93 -22.75 -3.46
C CYS A 54 -14.90 -22.75 -1.92
N THR A 55 -13.74 -22.66 -1.29
CA THR A 55 -13.60 -22.82 0.16
C THR A 55 -13.92 -21.57 0.99
N SER A 56 -14.15 -20.41 0.37
CA SER A 56 -14.64 -19.23 1.10
C SER A 56 -15.66 -18.45 0.26
N GLN A 57 -16.92 -18.90 0.24
CA GLN A 57 -18.01 -18.05 -0.20
C GLN A 57 -18.23 -16.92 0.82
N TRP A 58 -17.72 -15.73 0.51
CA TRP A 58 -17.97 -14.53 1.29
C TRP A 58 -19.36 -13.98 0.96
N GLN A 59 -20.34 -14.24 1.82
CA GLN A 59 -21.68 -13.68 1.67
C GLN A 59 -21.78 -12.33 2.39
N PHE A 60 -22.00 -11.27 1.60
CA PHE A 60 -22.33 -9.95 2.12
C PHE A 60 -23.83 -9.89 2.46
N VAL A 61 -24.15 -9.75 3.74
CA VAL A 61 -25.54 -9.57 4.21
C VAL A 61 -25.69 -8.15 4.75
N SER A 62 -26.47 -7.34 4.04
CA SER A 62 -26.86 -6.00 4.45
C SER A 62 -28.17 -6.06 5.23
N GLY A 63 -28.11 -5.78 6.54
CA GLY A 63 -29.27 -5.48 7.38
C GLY A 63 -29.41 -3.97 7.58
N MET A 64 -30.59 -3.52 8.02
CA MET A 64 -30.93 -2.10 8.13
C MET A 64 -30.00 -1.27 9.03
N ASP A 65 -29.24 -1.89 9.95
CA ASP A 65 -28.40 -1.14 10.90
C ASP A 65 -26.94 -1.64 11.02
N ASP A 66 -26.52 -2.74 10.37
CA ASP A 66 -25.12 -3.21 10.38
C ASP A 66 -24.80 -4.12 9.18
N SER A 67 -23.57 -4.02 8.63
CA SER A 67 -23.06 -4.87 7.55
C SER A 67 -22.05 -5.88 8.07
N TRP A 68 -22.18 -7.14 7.66
CA TRP A 68 -21.35 -8.25 8.16
C TRP A 68 -20.84 -9.11 7.00
N TRP A 69 -19.65 -9.68 7.18
CA TRP A 69 -19.09 -10.71 6.30
C TRP A 69 -19.10 -12.05 7.02
N TYR A 70 -19.56 -13.10 6.34
CA TYR A 70 -19.47 -14.48 6.82
C TYR A 70 -18.51 -15.26 5.93
N GLU A 71 -17.62 -16.02 6.54
CA GLU A 71 -16.88 -17.08 5.86
C GLU A 71 -17.67 -18.38 6.01
N GLN A 72 -18.17 -18.91 4.89
CA GLN A 72 -18.85 -20.20 4.87
C GLN A 72 -17.80 -21.29 4.64
N THR A 73 -17.56 -22.12 5.64
CA THR A 73 -16.72 -23.32 5.51
C THR A 73 -17.61 -24.55 5.34
N ASP A 74 -17.08 -25.61 4.72
CA ASP A 74 -17.83 -26.84 4.36
C ASP A 74 -18.43 -27.63 5.54
N GLU A 75 -18.18 -27.21 6.78
CA GLU A 75 -18.86 -27.71 7.96
C GLU A 75 -19.94 -26.70 8.39
N ASP A 76 -21.19 -27.14 8.62
CA ASP A 76 -22.42 -26.39 8.97
C ASP A 76 -22.35 -25.42 10.19
N LYS A 77 -21.28 -24.63 10.33
CA LYS A 77 -21.01 -23.70 11.41
C LYS A 77 -20.53 -22.38 10.79
N ALA A 78 -21.48 -21.50 10.52
CA ALA A 78 -21.17 -20.10 10.25
C ALA A 78 -20.49 -19.50 11.49
N THR A 79 -19.21 -19.16 11.37
CA THR A 79 -18.49 -18.48 12.44
C THR A 79 -18.63 -16.99 12.21
N LYS A 80 -19.26 -16.27 13.15
CA LYS A 80 -19.30 -14.81 13.12
C LYS A 80 -17.90 -14.29 13.42
N ILE A 81 -17.30 -13.57 12.47
CA ILE A 81 -16.03 -12.88 12.68
C ILE A 81 -16.36 -11.43 12.99
N HIS A 82 -16.16 -11.01 14.24
CA HIS A 82 -16.23 -9.59 14.61
C HIS A 82 -14.87 -8.94 14.32
N PRO A 83 -14.80 -7.76 13.67
CA PRO A 83 -13.52 -7.12 13.36
C PRO A 83 -12.74 -6.62 14.58
N TYR A 84 -13.29 -6.78 15.78
CA TYR A 84 -12.66 -6.42 17.06
C TYR A 84 -12.94 -7.49 18.11
N ASP A 85 -12.22 -8.62 18.07
CA ASP A 85 -12.04 -9.50 19.23
C ASP A 85 -10.58 -9.41 19.68
N SER A 86 -10.30 -8.37 20.47
CA SER A 86 -9.08 -8.19 21.25
C SER A 86 -9.52 -7.61 22.59
N ASP A 87 -9.30 -8.38 23.66
CA ASP A 87 -9.67 -8.04 25.03
C ASP A 87 -9.16 -6.65 25.44
N CYS A 88 -10.08 -5.69 25.66
CA CYS A 88 -9.82 -4.46 26.42
C CYS A 88 -11.11 -3.91 27.05
N ALA A 89 -10.98 -3.48 28.30
CA ALA A 89 -12.06 -3.15 29.22
C ALA A 89 -12.77 -1.80 28.95
N ALA A 90 -14.05 -1.78 29.35
CA ALA A 90 -15.04 -0.72 29.54
C ALA A 90 -14.62 0.78 29.54
N ALA A 91 -15.31 1.60 28.73
CA ALA A 91 -16.01 2.87 29.07
C ALA A 91 -16.86 3.41 27.87
N PRO A 92 -17.77 4.41 28.03
CA PRO A 92 -19.09 4.40 27.38
C PRO A 92 -19.30 5.27 26.13
N GLN A 93 -20.48 5.07 25.55
CA GLN A 93 -21.11 5.59 24.33
C GLN A 93 -21.10 7.13 24.16
N GLU A 94 -20.88 7.57 22.92
CA GLU A 94 -21.77 8.45 22.13
C GLU A 94 -21.42 8.32 20.61
N PRO A 95 -22.40 8.42 19.69
CA PRO A 95 -22.18 8.16 18.26
C PRO A 95 -21.75 9.43 17.51
N GLU A 96 -20.54 9.43 16.94
CA GLU A 96 -20.18 10.40 15.91
C GLU A 96 -20.48 9.82 14.51
N GLU A 97 -21.11 10.64 13.68
CA GLU A 97 -21.49 10.36 12.31
C GLU A 97 -20.26 9.97 11.46
N PHE A 98 -20.20 8.72 10.99
CA PHE A 98 -19.15 8.27 10.06
C PHE A 98 -19.47 8.68 8.62
N PRO A 99 -18.51 9.29 7.89
CA PRO A 99 -18.66 9.51 6.46
C PRO A 99 -18.26 8.26 5.67
N GLY A 100 -19.20 7.79 4.83
CA GLY A 100 -18.90 7.29 3.48
C GLY A 100 -18.48 5.81 3.33
N ALA A 101 -19.38 5.02 2.73
CA ALA A 101 -19.20 3.63 2.31
C ALA A 101 -18.02 3.35 1.34
N CYS A 102 -17.31 4.37 0.86
CA CYS A 102 -16.16 4.18 -0.06
C CYS A 102 -14.89 3.66 0.64
N ALA A 103 -14.66 3.98 1.92
CA ALA A 103 -13.43 3.57 2.61
C ALA A 103 -13.40 2.07 2.97
N MET A 104 -14.58 1.42 3.07
CA MET A 104 -14.67 0.00 3.45
C MET A 104 -14.50 -0.96 2.27
N ALA A 105 -14.75 -0.52 1.03
CA ALA A 105 -14.54 -1.34 -0.17
C ALA A 105 -13.04 -1.55 -0.47
N ASP A 106 -12.20 -0.56 -0.17
CA ASP A 106 -10.75 -0.62 -0.42
C ASP A 106 -10.04 -1.64 0.49
N ALA A 107 -10.50 -1.84 1.72
CA ALA A 107 -9.90 -2.82 2.64
C ALA A 107 -10.12 -4.27 2.18
N GLY A 108 -11.28 -4.56 1.59
CA GLY A 108 -11.60 -5.91 1.08
C GLY A 108 -10.79 -6.28 -0.16
N LEU A 109 -10.66 -5.35 -1.11
CA LEU A 109 -9.87 -5.58 -2.32
C LEU A 109 -8.37 -5.74 -2.01
N LEU A 110 -7.84 -4.92 -1.09
CA LEU A 110 -6.45 -5.03 -0.63
C LEU A 110 -6.20 -6.35 0.10
N GLY A 111 -7.16 -6.86 0.88
CA GLY A 111 -7.06 -8.17 1.54
C GLY A 111 -7.00 -9.34 0.55
N ILE A 112 -7.80 -9.29 -0.53
CA ILE A 112 -7.78 -10.33 -1.58
C ILE A 112 -6.46 -10.31 -2.34
N ILE A 113 -5.93 -9.12 -2.66
CA ILE A 113 -4.63 -8.97 -3.34
C ILE A 113 -3.49 -9.48 -2.44
N ASP A 114 -3.50 -9.16 -1.16
CA ASP A 114 -2.48 -9.60 -0.18
C ASP A 114 -2.51 -11.12 0.04
N GLN A 115 -3.70 -11.72 0.08
CA GLN A 115 -3.87 -13.16 0.24
C GLN A 115 -3.47 -13.94 -1.04
N ALA A 116 -3.80 -13.43 -2.23
CA ALA A 116 -3.35 -13.99 -3.49
C ALA A 116 -1.81 -13.92 -3.66
N ALA A 117 -1.19 -12.84 -3.19
CA ALA A 117 0.24 -12.68 -3.15
C ALA A 117 0.94 -13.64 -2.17
N HIS A 118 0.39 -13.82 -0.97
CA HIS A 118 0.92 -14.73 0.04
C HIS A 118 0.91 -16.19 -0.44
N LEU A 119 -0.16 -16.63 -1.10
CA LEU A 119 -0.26 -17.97 -1.69
C LEU A 119 0.77 -18.22 -2.82
N ARG A 120 1.29 -17.16 -3.45
CA ARG A 120 2.29 -17.23 -4.53
C ARG A 120 3.73 -17.05 -4.05
N GLY A 121 3.97 -16.88 -2.75
CA GLY A 121 5.32 -16.72 -2.18
C GLY A 121 6.01 -15.42 -2.60
N ILE A 122 5.25 -14.41 -3.01
CA ILE A 122 5.77 -13.09 -3.35
C ILE A 122 5.71 -12.24 -2.07
N GLU A 123 6.86 -11.89 -1.50
CA GLU A 123 6.92 -10.94 -0.38
C GLU A 123 6.59 -9.53 -0.88
N TYR A 124 5.36 -9.08 -0.68
CA TYR A 124 4.96 -7.72 -1.02
C TYR A 124 5.36 -6.73 0.08
N GLY A 125 6.33 -5.88 -0.23
CA GLY A 125 6.58 -4.65 0.53
C GLY A 125 5.41 -3.68 0.39
N ASN A 126 4.61 -3.56 1.46
CA ASN A 126 3.63 -2.52 1.77
C ASN A 126 3.22 -1.54 0.62
N TRP A 127 2.29 -1.99 -0.23
CA TRP A 127 1.75 -1.24 -1.37
C TRP A 127 0.91 0.00 -1.01
N SER A 128 0.49 0.16 0.26
CA SER A 128 -0.35 1.30 0.69
C SER A 128 0.30 2.66 0.44
N ASN A 129 1.63 2.74 0.39
CA ASN A 129 2.35 4.00 0.11
C ASN A 129 2.43 4.36 -1.38
N GLN A 130 2.20 3.42 -2.31
CA GLN A 130 2.38 3.67 -3.75
C GLN A 130 1.23 4.47 -4.39
N CYS A 131 0.03 4.46 -3.78
CA CYS A 131 -1.13 5.18 -4.30
C CYS A 131 -1.34 6.57 -3.67
N LEU A 132 -0.67 6.89 -2.55
CA LEU A 132 -0.87 8.13 -1.78
C LEU A 132 0.29 9.14 -1.88
N GLY A 133 1.18 9.01 -2.87
CA GLY A 133 2.28 9.96 -3.07
C GLY A 133 3.36 9.91 -1.98
N GLY A 134 3.43 8.80 -1.22
CA GLY A 134 4.54 8.55 -0.30
C GLY A 134 5.88 8.51 -1.05
N PRO A 135 6.99 8.92 -0.42
CA PRO A 135 8.31 8.78 -1.04
C PRO A 135 8.54 7.31 -1.38
N ARG A 136 8.85 7.00 -2.65
CA ARG A 136 9.20 5.63 -3.00
C ARG A 136 10.50 5.30 -2.29
N PRO A 137 10.62 4.11 -1.67
CA PRO A 137 11.84 3.72 -0.95
C PRO A 137 13.08 3.67 -1.85
N ASP A 138 12.89 3.60 -3.17
CA ASP A 138 13.96 3.52 -4.18
C ASP A 138 14.19 4.82 -4.96
N ASP A 139 13.52 5.93 -4.59
CA ASP A 139 13.82 7.24 -5.17
C ASP A 139 15.20 7.70 -4.64
N ASP A 140 16.27 7.19 -5.26
CA ASP A 140 17.63 7.60 -4.98
C ASP A 140 17.73 9.11 -5.18
N ILE A 141 18.26 9.84 -4.21
CA ILE A 141 17.91 11.26 -4.10
C ILE A 141 18.67 12.13 -5.13
N SER A 142 19.70 11.57 -5.76
CA SER A 142 20.34 12.08 -6.98
C SER A 142 19.42 12.08 -8.20
N PHE A 143 18.27 11.41 -8.12
CA PHE A 143 17.27 11.38 -9.19
C PHE A 143 16.75 12.79 -9.53
N PHE A 144 16.63 13.67 -8.54
CA PHE A 144 16.10 15.02 -8.77
C PHE A 144 17.02 15.90 -9.62
N ASP A 145 18.32 15.62 -9.63
CA ASP A 145 19.30 16.47 -10.32
C ASP A 145 19.24 16.31 -11.86
N ASN A 146 18.56 15.26 -12.36
CA ASN A 146 18.41 14.98 -13.78
C ASN A 146 17.01 15.23 -14.35
N LEU A 147 16.07 15.73 -13.53
CA LEU A 147 14.69 15.96 -13.94
C LEU A 147 14.51 17.27 -14.71
N GLU A 148 13.57 17.27 -15.65
CA GLU A 148 13.15 18.51 -16.28
C GLU A 148 12.37 19.41 -15.31
N LEU A 149 12.38 20.73 -15.55
CA LEU A 149 11.72 21.71 -14.68
C LEU A 149 10.22 21.41 -14.51
N THR A 150 9.55 20.99 -15.58
CA THR A 150 8.13 20.62 -15.58
C THR A 150 7.86 19.47 -14.62
N GLU A 151 8.67 18.41 -14.65
CA GLU A 151 8.55 17.26 -13.76
C GLU A 151 8.82 17.63 -12.30
N LEU A 152 9.78 18.52 -12.04
CA LEU A 152 10.04 19.04 -10.70
C LEU A 152 8.83 19.82 -10.15
N GLN A 153 8.16 20.62 -10.99
CA GLN A 153 6.97 21.38 -10.61
C GLN A 153 5.77 20.46 -10.31
N GLU A 154 5.57 19.43 -11.14
CA GLU A 154 4.51 18.44 -10.94
C GLU A 154 4.72 17.67 -9.63
N ARG A 155 5.95 17.21 -9.36
CA ARG A 155 6.28 16.53 -8.10
C ARG A 155 6.15 17.43 -6.89
N ALA A 156 6.51 18.71 -7.00
CA ALA A 156 6.31 19.68 -5.92
C ALA A 156 4.81 19.87 -5.63
N SER A 157 4.00 20.06 -6.67
CA SER A 157 2.55 20.23 -6.55
C SER A 157 1.87 19.00 -5.97
N ALA A 158 2.26 17.80 -6.41
CA ALA A 158 1.74 16.53 -5.91
C ALA A 158 2.01 16.33 -4.40
N ARG A 159 3.08 16.95 -3.88
CA ARG A 159 3.43 16.93 -2.46
C ARG A 159 2.89 18.13 -1.68
N GLY A 160 2.06 18.98 -2.29
CA GLY A 160 1.53 20.20 -1.68
C GLY A 160 2.57 21.28 -1.42
N LEU A 161 3.72 21.24 -2.10
CA LEU A 161 4.75 22.27 -2.04
C LEU A 161 4.50 23.32 -3.12
N SER A 162 5.03 24.53 -2.94
CA SER A 162 5.00 25.55 -4.00
C SER A 162 5.74 25.03 -5.24
N SER A 163 5.13 25.20 -6.42
CA SER A 163 5.69 24.84 -7.73
C SER A 163 6.36 26.01 -8.46
N GLU A 164 6.39 27.19 -7.84
CA GLU A 164 7.06 28.36 -8.42
C GLU A 164 8.55 28.35 -8.10
N GLY A 165 9.40 28.86 -9.00
CA GLY A 165 10.84 29.03 -8.80
C GLY A 165 11.70 28.42 -9.89
N ASN A 166 13.03 28.51 -9.72
CA ASN A 166 13.99 27.85 -10.59
C ASN A 166 14.16 26.36 -10.20
N ALA A 167 14.81 25.57 -11.07
CA ALA A 167 15.02 24.15 -10.82
C ALA A 167 15.76 23.88 -9.49
N SER A 168 16.80 24.66 -9.17
CA SER A 168 17.56 24.47 -7.93
C SER A 168 16.73 24.69 -6.65
N ASP A 169 15.81 25.65 -6.66
CA ASP A 169 14.97 25.96 -5.51
C ASP A 169 13.87 24.91 -5.33
N LEU A 170 13.38 24.32 -6.42
CA LEU A 170 12.44 23.20 -6.40
C LEU A 170 13.10 21.93 -5.89
N ILE A 171 14.31 21.62 -6.38
CA ILE A 171 15.10 20.46 -5.92
C ILE A 171 15.36 20.58 -4.41
N LYS A 172 15.80 21.75 -3.92
CA LYS A 172 16.02 21.97 -2.48
C LYS A 172 14.74 21.76 -1.65
N ARG A 173 13.60 22.27 -2.11
CA ARG A 173 12.30 22.07 -1.43
C ARG A 173 11.90 20.60 -1.40
N LEU A 174 12.04 19.90 -2.52
CA LEU A 174 11.72 18.48 -2.63
C LEU A 174 12.63 17.63 -1.73
N LYS A 175 13.95 17.89 -1.75
CA LYS A 175 14.93 17.23 -0.88
C LYS A 175 14.61 17.49 0.60
N SER A 176 14.30 18.74 0.98
CA SER A 176 13.90 19.10 2.35
C SER A 176 12.62 18.39 2.81
N ALA A 177 11.58 18.36 1.96
CA ALA A 177 10.32 17.70 2.28
C ALA A 177 10.49 16.19 2.47
N ILE A 178 11.37 15.57 1.68
CA ILE A 178 11.73 14.15 1.85
C ILE A 178 12.44 13.96 3.19
N CYS A 179 13.41 14.79 3.54
CA CYS A 179 14.08 14.72 4.84
C CYS A 179 13.09 14.81 6.01
N GLU A 180 12.13 15.74 5.96
CA GLU A 180 11.12 15.88 7.01
C GLU A 180 10.23 14.64 7.12
N GLY A 181 9.84 14.05 5.99
CA GLY A 181 9.06 12.81 5.95
C GLY A 181 9.83 11.62 6.51
N VAL A 182 11.07 11.43 6.07
CA VAL A 182 11.93 10.33 6.52
C VAL A 182 12.30 10.49 8.01
N GLY A 183 12.45 11.73 8.50
CA GLY A 183 12.67 12.01 9.92
C GLY A 183 11.54 11.49 10.81
N LYS A 184 10.28 11.62 10.37
CA LYS A 184 9.14 11.02 11.08
C LYS A 184 9.19 9.49 11.05
N VAL A 185 9.47 8.91 9.88
CA VAL A 185 9.58 7.45 9.71
C VAL A 185 10.63 6.85 10.67
N TYR A 186 11.83 7.43 10.76
CA TYR A 186 12.83 6.98 11.72
C TYR A 186 12.45 7.29 13.17
N GLY A 187 11.72 8.38 13.41
CA GLY A 187 11.14 8.71 14.71
C GLY A 187 10.22 7.60 15.25
N ASP A 188 9.44 6.96 14.38
CA ASP A 188 8.47 5.93 14.75
C ASP A 188 9.09 4.52 14.86
N MET A 189 10.24 4.27 14.23
CA MET A 189 10.93 2.98 14.28
C MET A 189 11.37 2.59 15.71
N LYS A 190 11.39 1.28 15.98
CA LYS A 190 11.93 0.73 17.23
C LYS A 190 13.47 0.75 17.18
N VAL A 191 14.10 0.83 18.35
CA VAL A 191 15.58 0.87 18.47
C VAL A 191 16.28 -0.29 17.72
N PRO A 192 15.81 -1.54 17.74
CA PRO A 192 16.44 -2.62 16.97
C PRO A 192 16.46 -2.35 15.46
N GLN A 193 15.34 -1.86 14.90
CA GLN A 193 15.22 -1.52 13.47
C GLN A 193 16.15 -0.36 13.08
N LEU A 194 16.28 0.65 13.95
CA LEU A 194 17.21 1.76 13.72
C LEU A 194 18.67 1.27 13.69
N ARG A 195 19.05 0.36 14.59
CA ARG A 195 20.40 -0.22 14.61
C ARG A 195 20.71 -1.06 13.39
N GLU A 196 19.73 -1.83 12.93
CA GLU A 196 19.83 -2.59 11.69
C GLU A 196 20.05 -1.65 10.50
N ASN A 197 19.24 -0.60 10.38
CA ASN A 197 19.42 0.43 9.33
C ASN A 197 20.80 1.10 9.40
N CYS A 198 21.28 1.46 10.60
CA CYS A 198 22.64 1.98 10.76
C CYS A 198 23.69 0.97 10.28
N THR A 199 23.54 -0.31 10.62
CA THR A 199 24.50 -1.37 10.25
C THR A 199 24.53 -1.61 8.74
N ILE A 200 23.37 -1.65 8.09
CA ILE A 200 23.23 -1.78 6.63
C ILE A 200 23.94 -0.62 5.92
N ARG A 201 23.86 0.60 6.49
CA ARG A 201 24.49 1.80 5.95
C ARG A 201 25.96 1.97 6.35
N GLY A 202 26.53 1.05 7.14
CA GLY A 202 27.91 1.14 7.63
C GLY A 202 28.14 2.21 8.70
N LEU A 203 27.08 2.69 9.36
CA LEU A 203 27.12 3.65 10.46
C LEU A 203 27.27 2.96 11.82
N ASP A 204 27.76 3.68 12.83
CA ASP A 204 27.77 3.14 14.21
C ASP A 204 26.34 2.87 14.69
N ALA A 205 26.09 1.67 15.21
CA ALA A 205 24.78 1.22 15.71
C ALA A 205 24.65 1.32 17.24
N ARG A 206 25.61 1.95 17.93
CA ARG A 206 25.56 2.15 19.40
C ARG A 206 24.93 3.49 19.77
N GLY A 207 24.31 3.59 20.95
CA GLY A 207 23.75 4.85 21.47
C GLY A 207 22.26 4.77 21.83
N ARG A 208 21.68 5.94 22.17
CA ARG A 208 20.25 6.12 22.45
C ARG A 208 19.47 6.24 21.13
N LYS A 209 18.15 6.10 21.19
CA LYS A 209 17.26 6.20 20.02
C LYS A 209 17.50 7.48 19.22
N ASN A 210 17.52 8.64 19.89
CA ASN A 210 17.72 9.93 19.23
C ASN A 210 19.07 10.02 18.52
N ASP A 211 20.14 9.48 19.11
CA ASP A 211 21.48 9.51 18.50
C ASP A 211 21.53 8.67 17.21
N LEU A 212 20.76 7.58 17.14
CA LEU A 212 20.64 6.74 15.94
C LEU A 212 19.83 7.43 14.85
N VAL A 213 18.71 8.06 15.21
CA VAL A 213 17.87 8.83 14.28
C VAL A 213 18.66 10.00 13.68
N VAL A 214 19.38 10.75 14.52
CA VAL A 214 20.23 11.87 14.06
C VAL A 214 21.29 11.35 13.10
N ARG A 215 22.00 10.26 13.40
CA ARG A 215 22.99 9.67 12.48
C ARG A 215 22.39 9.23 11.14
N LEU A 216 21.21 8.63 11.16
CA LEU A 216 20.53 8.22 9.92
C LEU A 216 20.04 9.43 9.11
N MET A 217 19.67 10.52 9.77
CA MET A 217 19.32 11.79 9.13
C MET A 217 20.56 12.49 8.57
N ASP A 218 21.65 12.55 9.32
CA ASP A 218 22.90 13.16 8.87
C ASP A 218 23.48 12.39 7.67
N ASP A 219 23.51 11.05 7.71
CA ASP A 219 23.90 10.21 6.55
C ASP A 219 22.96 10.43 5.34
N LEU A 220 21.67 10.64 5.58
CA LEU A 220 20.74 10.99 4.50
C LEU A 220 21.10 12.35 3.91
N ILE A 221 21.35 13.37 4.74
CA ILE A 221 21.70 14.73 4.31
C ILE A 221 23.05 14.76 3.59
N GLU A 222 24.07 14.06 4.08
CA GLU A 222 25.38 13.98 3.42
C GLU A 222 25.29 13.33 2.02
N ARG A 223 24.31 12.44 1.80
CA ARG A 223 24.03 11.89 0.46
C ARG A 223 23.21 12.82 -0.44
N LEU A 224 22.65 13.91 0.11
CA LEU A 224 21.89 14.91 -0.64
C LEU A 224 22.75 16.01 -1.25
N GLU A 225 23.88 16.31 -0.61
CA GLU A 225 24.85 17.36 -0.98
C GLU A 225 25.84 16.89 -2.03
#